data_AF-A0A127F905-F1
#
_entry.id   AF-A0A127F905-F1
#
_cell.length_a   1.000
_cell.length_b   1.000
_cell.length_c   1.000
_cell.angle_alpha   90.00
_cell.angle_beta   90.00
_cell.angle_gamma   90.00
#
_symmetry.space_group_name_H-M   'P 1'
#
loop_
_entity.id
_entity.type
_entity.pdbx_description
1 polymer ?
#
loop_
_entity_poly.entity_id
_entity_poly.type
_entity_poly.pdbx_seq_one_letter_code
_entity_poly.pdbx_strand_id
1 'polypeptide(L)'
;MLKPDAPISERALSRALRNNRVGEKHPQLFGCEPFTPHDLRRTAATQMTALGIERLHVGKILNHSDSGDITAVYDRHSYWNEKQRALAIWETELRSIIDGKLSKVVPIAKARGS
;
A
#
# COMPACT_ATOMS: atom_id res chain seq x y z
N MET A 1 -27.96 -9.99 -2.39
CA MET A 1 -27.90 -10.14 -0.93
C MET A 1 -26.57 -10.81 -0.59
N LEU A 2 -25.70 -10.16 0.22
CA LEU A 2 -24.44 -10.77 0.67
C LEU A 2 -24.77 -11.88 1.69
N LYS A 3 -24.17 -13.05 1.55
CA LYS A 3 -24.30 -14.14 2.54
C LYS A 3 -23.26 -13.90 3.65
N PRO A 4 -23.63 -13.94 4.95
CA PRO A 4 -22.74 -13.56 6.06
C PRO A 4 -21.40 -14.29 6.09
N ASP A 5 -21.37 -15.57 5.68
CA ASP A 5 -20.20 -16.45 5.81
C ASP A 5 -19.58 -16.86 4.45
N ALA A 6 -20.05 -16.27 3.34
CA ALA A 6 -19.48 -16.56 2.04
C ALA A 6 -18.26 -15.66 1.77
N PRO A 7 -17.17 -16.20 1.20
CA PRO A 7 -16.03 -15.37 0.82
C PRO A 7 -16.48 -14.26 -0.12
N ILE A 8 -16.05 -13.04 0.19
CA ILE A 8 -16.27 -11.88 -0.65
C ILE A 8 -15.52 -12.12 -1.96
N SER A 9 -16.19 -11.92 -3.11
CA SER A 9 -15.50 -12.09 -4.39
C SER A 9 -14.39 -11.05 -4.54
N GLU A 10 -13.29 -11.41 -5.18
CA GLU A 10 -12.18 -10.50 -5.51
C GLU A 10 -12.68 -9.19 -6.16
N ARG A 11 -13.73 -9.30 -6.97
CA ARG A 11 -14.33 -8.18 -7.69
C ARG A 11 -15.24 -7.30 -6.85
N ALA A 12 -15.63 -7.72 -5.65
CA ALA A 12 -16.61 -7.03 -4.84
C ALA A 12 -16.15 -5.61 -4.49
N LEU A 13 -14.89 -5.42 -4.07
CA LEU A 13 -14.35 -4.10 -3.75
C LEU A 13 -14.30 -3.19 -4.98
N SER A 14 -13.76 -3.69 -6.09
CA SER A 14 -13.72 -2.96 -7.36
C SER A 14 -15.12 -2.59 -7.88
N ARG A 15 -16.10 -3.46 -7.69
CA ARG A 15 -17.49 -3.22 -8.09
C ARG A 15 -18.19 -2.24 -7.15
N ALA A 16 -17.95 -2.34 -5.84
CA ALA A 16 -18.44 -1.40 -4.86
C ALA A 16 -17.90 0.01 -5.14
N LEU A 17 -16.59 0.16 -5.35
CA LEU A 17 -16.00 1.45 -5.70
C LEU A 17 -16.59 1.98 -7.01
N ARG A 18 -16.70 1.16 -8.07
CA ARG A 18 -17.27 1.57 -9.36
C ARG A 18 -18.72 2.03 -9.28
N ASN A 19 -19.56 1.28 -8.56
CA ASN A 19 -20.98 1.57 -8.43
C ASN A 19 -21.24 2.85 -7.61
N ASN A 20 -20.25 3.30 -6.83
CA ASN A 20 -20.30 4.53 -6.05
C ASN A 20 -19.61 5.73 -6.75
N ARG A 21 -19.26 5.61 -8.04
CA ARG A 21 -18.60 6.69 -8.82
C ARG A 21 -19.58 7.66 -9.48
N VAL A 22 -20.77 7.19 -9.82
CA VAL A 22 -21.72 7.95 -10.64
C VAL A 22 -23.13 7.56 -10.23
N GLY A 23 -23.78 8.42 -9.45
CA GLY A 23 -25.19 8.28 -9.12
C GLY A 23 -25.76 9.65 -8.75
N GLU A 24 -26.95 9.96 -9.25
CA GLU A 24 -27.68 11.22 -9.02
C GLU A 24 -27.88 11.58 -7.55
N LYS A 25 -27.68 10.63 -6.62
CA LYS A 25 -27.92 10.81 -5.19
C LYS A 25 -26.69 11.20 -4.36
N HIS A 26 -25.47 10.91 -4.81
CA HIS A 26 -24.23 11.23 -4.07
C HIS A 26 -23.05 11.43 -5.03
N PRO A 27 -22.70 12.69 -5.38
CA PRO A 27 -21.68 12.95 -6.39
C PRO A 27 -20.30 12.36 -6.05
N GLN A 28 -19.96 12.14 -4.78
CA GLN A 28 -18.66 11.60 -4.37
C GLN A 28 -18.83 10.93 -2.99
N LEU A 29 -19.00 9.60 -2.90
CA LEU A 29 -19.14 8.89 -1.61
C LEU A 29 -17.99 9.21 -0.63
N PHE A 30 -16.81 9.48 -1.18
CA PHE A 30 -15.60 9.77 -0.42
C PHE A 30 -15.14 11.24 -0.51
N GLY A 31 -15.93 12.12 -1.12
CA GLY A 31 -15.55 13.53 -1.31
C GLY A 31 -14.27 13.73 -2.14
N CYS A 32 -13.95 12.78 -3.03
CA CYS A 32 -12.78 12.80 -3.88
C CYS A 32 -13.06 12.22 -5.26
N GLU A 33 -12.10 12.42 -6.18
CA GLU A 33 -12.14 11.85 -7.51
C GLU A 33 -12.20 10.31 -7.49
N PRO A 34 -12.87 9.67 -8.47
CA PRO A 34 -12.97 8.21 -8.53
C PRO A 34 -11.61 7.49 -8.54
N PHE A 35 -11.42 6.54 -7.62
CA PHE A 35 -10.22 5.71 -7.53
C PHE A 35 -10.55 4.21 -7.56
N THR A 36 -9.57 3.38 -7.90
CA THR A 36 -9.62 1.91 -7.88
C THR A 36 -8.79 1.35 -6.73
N PRO A 37 -8.96 0.07 -6.35
CA PRO A 37 -8.06 -0.56 -5.37
C PRO A 37 -6.59 -0.55 -5.82
N HIS A 38 -6.33 -0.55 -7.12
CA HIS A 38 -4.98 -0.46 -7.66
C HIS A 38 -4.31 0.89 -7.34
N ASP A 39 -5.08 1.98 -7.33
CA ASP A 39 -4.57 3.32 -7.00
C ASP A 39 -4.14 3.40 -5.54
N LEU A 40 -4.86 2.73 -4.62
CA LEU A 40 -4.44 2.61 -3.22
C LEU A 40 -3.09 1.89 -3.10
N ARG A 41 -2.92 0.80 -3.84
CA ARG A 41 -1.68 0.03 -3.86
C ARG A 41 -0.51 0.85 -4.41
N ARG A 42 -0.71 1.60 -5.50
CA ARG A 42 0.29 2.52 -6.07
C ARG A 42 0.66 3.62 -5.08
N THR A 43 -0.34 4.22 -4.43
CA THR A 43 -0.15 5.27 -3.43
C THR A 43 0.69 4.76 -2.25
N ALA A 44 0.35 3.59 -1.70
CA ALA A 44 1.13 2.97 -0.63
C ALA A 44 2.57 2.68 -1.04
N ALA A 45 2.80 2.17 -2.26
CA ALA A 45 4.15 1.96 -2.80
C ALA A 45 4.96 3.27 -2.84
N THR A 46 4.37 4.33 -3.42
CA THR A 46 5.02 5.64 -3.52
C THR A 46 5.36 6.20 -2.15
N GLN A 47 4.41 6.17 -1.22
CA GLN A 47 4.63 6.69 0.14
C GLN A 47 5.69 5.89 0.90
N MET A 48 5.65 4.55 0.84
CA MET A 48 6.71 3.72 1.45
C MET A 48 8.10 4.06 0.91
N THR A 49 8.23 4.24 -0.42
CA THR A 49 9.52 4.64 -1.00
C THR A 49 9.93 6.06 -0.59
N ALA A 50 8.97 6.99 -0.43
CA ALA A 50 9.25 8.35 0.05
C ALA A 50 9.72 8.37 1.52
N LEU A 51 9.28 7.41 2.33
CA LEU A 51 9.78 7.16 3.69
C LEU A 51 11.16 6.50 3.73
N GLY A 52 11.80 6.27 2.57
CA GLY A 52 13.12 5.66 2.47
C GLY A 52 13.13 4.13 2.55
N ILE A 53 11.96 3.48 2.48
CA ILE A 53 11.90 2.02 2.42
C ILE A 53 12.40 1.56 1.06
N GLU A 54 13.32 0.59 1.05
CA GLU A 54 13.90 0.07 -0.18
C GLU A 54 12.84 -0.54 -1.11
N ARG A 55 13.01 -0.29 -2.42
CA ARG A 55 12.11 -0.79 -3.47
C ARG A 55 11.96 -2.31 -3.47
N LEU A 56 13.02 -3.04 -3.12
CA LEU A 56 13.00 -4.49 -2.96
C LEU A 56 11.96 -4.90 -1.90
N HIS A 57 12.04 -4.32 -0.70
CA HIS A 57 11.10 -4.61 0.39
C HIS A 57 9.67 -4.22 0.03
N VAL A 58 9.47 -3.05 -0.60
CA VAL A 58 8.15 -2.64 -1.11
C VAL A 58 7.61 -3.66 -2.12
N GLY A 59 8.42 -4.11 -3.06
CA GLY A 59 8.06 -5.16 -4.02
C GLY A 59 7.62 -6.45 -3.34
N LYS A 60 8.40 -6.95 -2.38
CA LYS A 60 8.07 -8.16 -1.62
C LYS A 60 6.82 -8.02 -0.75
N ILE A 61 6.60 -6.87 -0.08
CA ILE A 61 5.36 -6.58 0.67
C ILE A 61 4.15 -6.65 -0.26
N LEU A 62 4.30 -6.05 -1.43
CA LEU A 62 3.27 -6.00 -2.42
C LEU A 62 3.09 -7.35 -3.13
N ASN A 63 3.94 -8.36 -2.89
CA ASN A 63 3.95 -9.60 -3.67
C ASN A 63 4.04 -9.28 -5.19
N HIS A 64 4.87 -8.30 -5.53
CA HIS A 64 5.19 -8.02 -6.92
C HIS A 64 5.95 -9.21 -7.50
N SER A 65 5.61 -9.59 -8.71
CA SER A 65 6.26 -10.71 -9.36
C SER A 65 7.56 -10.24 -10.00
N ASP A 66 8.66 -10.90 -9.66
CA ASP A 66 9.97 -10.68 -10.27
C ASP A 66 10.09 -11.43 -11.62
N SER A 67 8.96 -11.78 -12.25
CA SER A 67 8.92 -12.52 -13.51
C SER A 67 9.64 -11.76 -14.62
N GLY A 68 10.81 -12.27 -15.03
CA GLY A 68 11.69 -11.64 -16.02
C GLY A 68 13.08 -11.30 -15.47
N ASP A 69 13.26 -11.33 -14.15
CA ASP A 69 14.58 -11.23 -13.54
C ASP A 69 15.21 -12.63 -13.43
N ILE A 70 16.34 -12.83 -14.10
CA ILE A 70 17.09 -14.10 -14.04
C ILE A 70 17.57 -14.42 -12.62
N THR A 71 17.65 -13.41 -11.76
CA THR A 71 18.06 -13.57 -10.36
C THR A 71 16.91 -14.00 -9.44
N ALA A 72 15.66 -13.95 -9.90
CA ALA A 72 14.49 -14.32 -9.12
C ALA A 72 14.54 -15.78 -8.60
N VAL A 73 15.21 -16.68 -9.33
CA VAL A 73 15.40 -18.08 -8.91
C VAL A 73 16.38 -18.22 -7.73
N TYR A 74 17.27 -17.26 -7.54
CA TYR A 74 18.26 -17.27 -6.45
C TYR A 74 17.76 -16.57 -5.20
N ASP A 75 16.82 -15.65 -5.33
CA ASP A 75 16.28 -14.89 -4.20
C ASP A 75 15.19 -15.68 -3.44
N ARG A 76 15.66 -16.63 -2.63
CA ARG A 76 14.82 -17.52 -1.79
C ARG A 76 14.54 -16.92 -0.40
N HIS A 77 15.12 -15.76 -0.10
CA HIS A 77 14.95 -15.13 1.21
C HIS A 77 13.52 -14.58 1.36
N SER A 78 12.91 -14.79 2.53
CA SER A 78 11.52 -14.37 2.76
C SER A 78 11.40 -12.87 3.05
N TYR A 79 12.51 -12.21 3.42
CA TYR A 79 12.58 -10.82 3.88
C TYR A 79 11.62 -10.52 5.04
N TRP A 80 11.34 -11.50 5.91
CA TRP A 80 10.32 -11.34 6.94
C TRP A 80 10.60 -10.14 7.85
N ASN A 81 11.84 -10.02 8.34
CA ASN A 81 12.24 -8.96 9.26
C ASN A 81 12.21 -7.59 8.58
N GLU A 82 12.64 -7.53 7.32
CA GLU A 82 12.68 -6.32 6.50
C GLU A 82 11.26 -5.84 6.19
N LYS A 83 10.37 -6.77 5.81
CA LYS A 83 8.94 -6.48 5.57
C LYS A 83 8.25 -6.00 6.85
N GLN A 84 8.52 -6.63 7.99
CA GLN A 84 7.98 -6.19 9.28
C GLN A 84 8.43 -4.77 9.63
N ARG A 85 9.73 -4.46 9.52
CA ARG A 85 10.25 -3.11 9.79
C ARG A 85 9.64 -2.07 8.84
N ALA A 86 9.58 -2.38 7.54
CA ALA A 86 8.98 -1.53 6.54
C ALA A 86 7.49 -1.26 6.80
N LEU A 87 6.72 -2.30 7.17
CA LEU A 87 5.30 -2.16 7.51
C LEU A 87 5.08 -1.36 8.79
N ALA A 88 5.95 -1.47 9.79
CA ALA A 88 5.87 -0.65 11.01
C ALA A 88 6.13 0.85 10.72
N ILE A 89 7.07 1.15 9.82
CA ILE A 89 7.31 2.52 9.34
C ILE A 89 6.07 3.04 8.60
N TRP A 90 5.51 2.24 7.69
CA TRP A 90 4.30 2.59 6.95
C TRP A 90 3.09 2.77 7.87
N GLU A 91 2.92 1.91 8.87
CA GLU A 91 1.83 2.03 9.85
C GLU A 91 1.87 3.37 10.58
N THR A 92 3.05 3.81 11.00
CA THR A 92 3.24 5.08 11.69
C THR A 92 2.79 6.25 10.82
N GLU A 93 3.18 6.27 9.54
CA GLU A 93 2.74 7.29 8.58
C GLU A 93 1.24 7.21 8.33
N LEU A 94 0.71 6.01 8.10
CA LEU A 94 -0.71 5.81 7.81
C LEU A 94 -1.60 6.27 8.97
N ARG A 95 -1.21 6.02 10.21
CA ARG A 95 -1.88 6.54 11.40
C ARG A 95 -1.86 8.06 11.44
N SER A 96 -0.72 8.67 11.10
CA SER A 96 -0.59 10.13 11.00
C SER A 96 -1.60 10.72 10.00
N ILE A 97 -1.72 10.11 8.81
CA ILE A 97 -2.67 10.50 7.77
C ILE A 97 -4.12 10.38 8.27
N ILE A 98 -4.47 9.27 8.93
CA ILE A 98 -5.82 9.02 9.46
C ILE A 98 -6.17 10.02 10.57
N ASP A 99 -5.22 10.32 11.45
CA ASP A 99 -5.41 11.25 12.57
C ASP A 99 -5.37 12.73 12.13
N GLY A 100 -5.11 13.01 10.85
CA GLY A 100 -4.96 14.37 10.33
C GLY A 100 -3.72 15.10 10.87
N LYS A 101 -2.73 14.37 11.38
CA LYS A 101 -1.46 14.93 11.87
C LYS A 101 -0.44 14.81 10.74
N LEU A 102 0.21 15.89 10.35
CA LEU A 102 1.38 15.80 9.47
C LEU A 102 2.52 15.13 10.24
N SER A 103 3.05 14.02 9.72
CA SER A 103 4.20 13.37 10.32
C SER A 103 5.42 14.29 10.17
N LYS A 104 6.15 14.49 11.27
CA LYS A 104 7.42 15.20 11.26
C LYS A 104 8.47 14.21 10.77
N VAL A 105 8.60 14.06 9.45
CA VAL A 105 9.60 13.18 8.82
C VAL A 105 10.98 13.58 9.32
N VAL A 106 11.59 12.74 10.17
CA VAL A 106 12.99 12.88 10.57
C VAL A 106 13.83 12.17 9.51
N PRO A 107 14.73 12.87 8.79
CA PRO A 107 15.64 12.20 7.88
C PRO A 107 16.48 11.18 8.65
N ILE A 108 16.54 9.93 8.17
CA ILE A 108 17.57 8.99 8.61
C ILE A 108 18.92 9.58 8.20
N ALA A 109 19.57 10.25 9.14
CA ALA A 109 20.92 10.73 8.96
C ALA A 109 21.83 9.52 8.76
N LYS A 110 22.51 9.45 7.62
CA LYS A 110 23.54 8.46 7.33
C LYS A 110 24.60 8.55 8.43
N ALA A 111 24.81 7.47 9.17
CA ALA A 111 25.90 7.39 10.15
C ALA A 111 27.21 7.79 9.44
N ARG A 112 27.80 8.91 9.87
CA ARG A 112 29.12 9.33 9.41
C ARG A 112 30.11 8.38 10.05
N GLY A 113 30.80 7.61 9.21
CA GLY A 113 31.93 6.80 9.63
C GLY A 113 32.99 7.68 10.30
N SER A 114 33.55 7.16 11.39
CA SER A 114 34.88 7.46 11.89
C SER A 114 35.54 6.13 12.19
#